data_AF-X0VJ58-F1
#
_entry.id   AF-X0VJ58-F1
#
_cell.length_a   1.000
_cell.length_b   1.000
_cell.length_c   1.000
_cell.angle_alpha   90.00
_cell.angle_beta   90.00
_cell.angle_gamma   90.00
#
_symmetry.space_group_name_H-M   'P 1'
#
loop_
_entity.id
_entity.type
_entity.pdbx_description
1 polymer ?
#
loop_
_entity_poly.entity_id
_entity_poly.type
_entity_poly.pdbx_seq_one_letter_code
_entity_poly.pdbx_strand_id
1 'polypeptide(L)'
;MKTTQMQELATPFPSSLVKEAAPGRFGSYVPHSSVTERLLTIVGPFSYEVTEVIRGDAPAVIGKKGTKDSPKFPKRKGAVVGCLGTLTVTIDGKVVTITEVGDVDEPAMNNDGTNLKNASSDAIKRCAMRIGLGLHLWSQGSYFLDLQLDAAANNSEALEAEAVADALDGEIEQATTGEEK
;
A
#
# COMPACT_ATOMS: atom_id res chain seq x y z
N MET A 1 -13.17 -9.60 18.87
CA MET A 1 -13.37 -9.72 17.42
C MET A 1 -12.01 -9.70 16.74
N LYS A 2 -11.80 -10.43 15.64
CA LYS A 2 -10.55 -10.34 14.86
C LYS A 2 -10.78 -9.35 13.72
N THR A 3 -10.11 -8.20 13.77
CA THR A 3 -10.11 -7.22 12.67
C THR A 3 -9.75 -7.90 11.35
N THR A 4 -10.43 -7.56 10.26
CA THR A 4 -10.10 -8.10 8.94
C THR A 4 -8.79 -7.51 8.44
N GLN A 5 -8.07 -8.24 7.59
CA GLN A 5 -6.83 -7.74 6.99
C GLN A 5 -7.12 -6.48 6.16
N MET A 6 -8.27 -6.41 5.47
CA MET A 6 -8.69 -5.23 4.73
C MET A 6 -8.86 -3.98 5.63
N GLN A 7 -9.48 -4.12 6.81
CA GLN A 7 -9.60 -3.02 7.77
C GLN A 7 -8.23 -2.55 8.30
N GLU A 8 -7.33 -3.49 8.62
CA GLU A 8 -5.98 -3.15 9.09
C GLU A 8 -5.15 -2.42 8.01
N LEU A 9 -5.30 -2.82 6.74
CA LEU A 9 -4.64 -2.18 5.59
C LEU A 9 -5.18 -0.77 5.36
N ALA A 10 -6.48 -0.54 5.53
CA ALA A 10 -7.11 0.77 5.39
C ALA A 10 -6.83 1.71 6.58
N THR A 11 -6.47 1.18 7.74
CA THR A 11 -6.21 2.03 8.91
C THR A 11 -5.05 3.01 8.63
N PRO A 12 -5.20 4.33 8.84
CA PRO A 12 -4.14 5.32 8.63
C PRO A 12 -2.82 4.97 9.34
N PHE A 13 -1.70 5.51 8.85
CA PHE A 13 -0.45 5.40 9.60
C PHE A 13 -0.46 6.36 10.78
N PRO A 14 0.08 5.96 11.95
CA PRO A 14 0.34 6.90 13.04
C PRO A 14 1.16 8.09 12.54
N SER A 15 0.81 9.30 12.99
CA SER A 15 1.49 10.53 12.57
C SER A 15 3.00 10.50 12.83
N SER A 16 3.46 9.75 13.85
CA SER A 16 4.88 9.55 14.15
C SER A 16 5.67 8.80 13.06
N LEU A 17 4.99 8.04 12.20
CA LEU A 17 5.59 7.34 11.06
C LEU A 17 5.48 8.13 9.76
N VAL A 18 4.66 9.18 9.74
CA VAL A 18 4.46 10.05 8.58
C VAL A 18 5.53 11.14 8.58
N LYS A 19 6.23 11.27 7.45
CA LYS A 19 7.30 12.24 7.24
C LYS A 19 6.88 13.24 6.18
N GLU A 20 7.24 14.50 6.40
CA GLU A 20 7.12 15.53 5.37
C GLU A 20 8.18 15.35 4.29
N ALA A 21 7.81 15.63 3.04
CA ALA A 21 8.77 15.66 1.96
C ALA A 21 9.85 16.73 2.19
N ALA A 22 11.00 16.54 1.56
CA ALA A 22 12.11 17.49 1.66
C ALA A 22 11.69 18.90 1.14
N PRO A 23 12.31 19.99 1.63
CA PRO A 23 11.98 21.34 1.18
C PRO A 23 11.96 21.46 -0.34
N GLY A 24 10.85 21.99 -0.88
CA GLY A 24 10.62 22.12 -2.33
C GLY A 24 9.94 20.90 -2.98
N ARG A 25 9.63 19.85 -2.21
CA ARG A 25 8.76 18.75 -2.63
C ARG A 25 7.44 18.80 -1.88
N PHE A 26 6.38 18.33 -2.52
CA PHE A 26 5.03 18.32 -1.96
C PHE A 26 4.65 16.94 -1.44
N GLY A 27 3.83 16.93 -0.39
CA GLY A 27 3.21 15.74 0.17
C GLY A 27 3.97 15.14 1.37
N SER A 28 3.30 14.19 2.01
CA SER A 28 3.86 13.41 3.11
C SER A 28 4.05 11.96 2.65
N TYR A 29 4.99 11.26 3.27
CA TYR A 29 5.31 9.88 2.93
C TYR A 29 5.59 9.04 4.17
N VAL A 30 5.44 7.73 4.02
CA VAL A 30 5.95 6.75 4.99
C VAL A 30 7.21 6.09 4.43
N PRO A 31 8.24 5.85 5.27
CA PRO A 31 9.43 5.12 4.85
C PRO A 31 9.11 3.72 4.31
N HIS A 32 9.92 3.22 3.38
CA HIS A 32 9.77 1.88 2.82
C HIS A 32 9.74 0.79 3.91
N SER A 33 10.59 0.90 4.95
CA SER A 33 10.59 -0.06 6.06
C SER A 33 9.24 -0.14 6.77
N SER A 34 8.60 1.01 7.05
CA SER A 34 7.30 1.06 7.71
C SER A 34 6.19 0.43 6.88
N VAL A 35 6.24 0.56 5.54
CA VAL A 35 5.30 -0.12 4.64
C VAL A 35 5.54 -1.62 4.67
N THR A 36 6.79 -2.07 4.56
CA THR A 36 7.14 -3.49 4.56
C THR A 36 6.81 -4.18 5.87
N GLU A 37 7.15 -3.58 7.02
CA GLU A 37 6.80 -4.10 8.35
C GLU A 37 5.30 -4.24 8.52
N ARG A 38 4.52 -3.24 8.07
CA ARG A 38 3.07 -3.26 8.20
C ARG A 38 2.41 -4.27 7.26
N LEU A 39 2.91 -4.41 6.02
CA LEU A 39 2.49 -5.50 5.13
C LEU A 39 2.70 -6.87 5.79
N LEU A 40 3.92 -7.16 6.24
CA LEU A 40 4.26 -8.45 6.86
C LEU A 40 3.42 -8.73 8.11
N THR A 41 3.10 -7.71 8.90
CA THR A 41 2.26 -7.84 10.09
C THR A 41 0.83 -8.24 9.74
N ILE A 42 0.28 -7.66 8.67
CA ILE A 42 -1.13 -7.85 8.30
C ILE A 42 -1.32 -9.10 7.44
N VAL A 43 -0.58 -9.21 6.32
CA VAL A 43 -0.80 -10.24 5.29
C VAL A 43 0.19 -11.40 5.38
N GLY A 44 1.16 -11.34 6.30
CA GLY A 44 2.24 -12.31 6.38
C GLY A 44 3.24 -12.18 5.23
N PRO A 45 4.06 -13.23 4.99
CA PRO A 45 4.98 -13.27 3.85
C PRO A 45 4.24 -13.09 2.52
N PHE A 46 4.82 -12.28 1.64
CA PHE A 46 4.26 -11.96 0.33
C PHE A 46 5.31 -12.15 -0.77
N SER A 47 4.85 -12.24 -2.02
CA SER A 47 5.72 -12.29 -3.18
C SER A 47 5.83 -10.90 -3.82
N TYR A 48 7.05 -10.50 -4.16
CA TYR A 48 7.30 -9.28 -4.90
C TYR A 48 8.39 -9.50 -5.95
N GLU A 49 8.14 -9.03 -7.16
CA GLU A 49 9.06 -9.15 -8.29
C GLU A 49 9.17 -7.82 -9.04
N VAL A 50 10.38 -7.50 -9.51
CA VAL A 50 10.56 -6.46 -10.53
C VAL A 50 10.37 -7.12 -11.89
N THR A 51 9.21 -6.92 -12.50
CA THR A 51 8.80 -7.61 -13.74
C THR A 51 9.31 -6.92 -14.99
N GLU A 52 9.58 -5.61 -14.93
CA GLU A 52 10.18 -4.87 -16.05
C GLU A 52 11.11 -3.77 -15.54
N VAL A 53 12.27 -3.62 -16.20
CA VAL A 53 13.18 -2.50 -15.98
C VAL A 53 12.98 -1.47 -17.09
N ILE A 54 12.55 -0.27 -16.71
CA ILE A 54 12.32 0.82 -17.66
C ILE A 54 13.64 1.57 -17.86
N ARG A 55 14.10 1.63 -19.11
CA ARG A 55 15.34 2.32 -19.49
C ARG A 55 15.03 3.55 -20.33
N GLY A 56 15.79 4.61 -20.11
CA GLY A 56 15.60 5.89 -20.80
C GLY A 56 16.86 6.74 -20.86
N ASP A 57 16.71 7.96 -21.38
CA ASP A 57 17.75 8.96 -21.43
C ASP A 57 17.77 9.74 -20.11
N ALA A 58 18.86 9.63 -19.36
CA ALA A 58 19.12 10.48 -18.19
C ALA A 58 19.78 11.80 -18.65
N PRO A 59 19.21 12.97 -18.33
CA PRO A 59 19.77 14.26 -18.73
C PRO A 59 21.10 14.55 -18.03
N ALA A 60 21.88 15.49 -18.57
CA ALA A 60 23.05 15.98 -17.85
C ALA A 60 22.62 16.87 -16.67
N VAL A 61 23.30 16.76 -15.52
CA VAL A 61 23.06 17.60 -14.35
C VAL A 61 24.27 18.48 -14.07
N ILE A 62 24.06 19.79 -14.19
CA ILE A 62 25.06 20.82 -13.86
C ILE A 62 25.03 21.03 -12.34
N GLY A 63 25.87 20.30 -11.61
CA GLY A 63 26.03 20.52 -10.17
C GLY A 63 26.88 21.75 -9.86
N LYS A 64 27.05 22.08 -8.57
CA LYS A 64 27.86 23.23 -8.08
C LYS A 64 29.29 23.33 -8.65
N LYS A 65 29.87 22.23 -9.16
CA LYS A 65 31.21 22.17 -9.76
C LYS A 65 31.21 21.80 -11.26
N GLY A 66 30.04 21.65 -11.87
CA GLY A 66 29.91 21.30 -13.29
C GLY A 66 29.71 22.53 -14.17
N THR A 67 30.03 22.41 -15.45
CA THR A 67 29.69 23.38 -16.50
C THR A 67 28.80 22.72 -17.56
N LYS A 68 28.36 23.48 -18.57
CA LYS A 68 27.63 22.91 -19.71
C LYS A 68 28.49 21.89 -20.49
N ASP A 69 29.79 22.17 -20.61
CA ASP A 69 30.73 21.32 -21.36
C ASP A 69 31.31 20.18 -20.52
N SER A 70 31.31 20.34 -19.19
CA SER A 70 31.77 19.32 -18.24
C SER A 70 30.77 19.22 -17.07
N PRO A 71 29.57 18.64 -17.30
CA PRO A 71 28.56 18.51 -16.27
C PRO A 71 29.03 17.59 -15.15
N LYS A 72 28.50 17.79 -13.93
CA LYS A 72 28.83 16.95 -12.77
C LYS A 72 28.38 15.51 -13.00
N PHE A 73 27.21 15.35 -13.61
CA PHE A 73 26.69 14.08 -14.07
C PHE A 73 26.40 14.20 -15.57
N PRO A 74 27.15 13.52 -16.45
CA PRO A 74 26.95 13.61 -17.89
C PRO A 74 25.65 12.93 -18.33
N LYS A 75 25.13 13.35 -19.49
CA LYS A 75 23.98 12.70 -20.14
C LYS A 75 24.31 11.21 -20.34
N ARG A 76 23.35 10.34 -20.04
CA ARG A 76 23.50 8.89 -20.20
C ARG A 76 22.30 8.31 -20.93
N LYS A 77 22.54 7.57 -22.01
CA LYS A 77 21.51 6.78 -22.70
C LYS A 77 21.35 5.42 -22.03
N GLY A 78 20.14 4.88 -22.02
CA GLY A 78 19.85 3.54 -21.49
C GLY A 78 20.00 3.41 -19.97
N ALA A 79 19.95 4.53 -19.25
CA ALA A 79 19.92 4.55 -17.80
C ALA A 79 18.65 3.86 -17.30
N VAL A 80 18.71 3.17 -16.16
CA VAL A 80 17.47 2.78 -15.45
C VAL A 80 16.77 4.05 -14.98
N VAL A 81 15.55 4.25 -15.44
CA VAL A 81 14.70 5.41 -15.08
C VAL A 81 13.45 5.01 -14.31
N GLY A 82 13.16 3.71 -14.23
CA GLY A 82 12.02 3.19 -13.48
C GLY A 82 11.93 1.67 -13.57
N CYS A 83 10.85 1.12 -13.03
CA CYS A 83 10.51 -0.29 -13.17
C CYS A 83 9.00 -0.53 -13.05
N LEU A 84 8.55 -1.70 -13.50
CA LEU A 84 7.30 -2.30 -13.05
C LEU A 84 7.60 -3.27 -11.91
N GLY A 85 6.88 -3.13 -10.80
CA GLY A 85 6.91 -4.06 -9.68
C GLY A 85 5.56 -4.74 -9.53
N THR A 86 5.57 -6.05 -9.28
CA THR A 86 4.37 -6.86 -9.07
C THR A 86 4.37 -7.43 -7.66
N LEU A 87 3.35 -7.08 -6.87
CA LEU A 87 3.10 -7.58 -5.51
C LEU A 87 1.96 -8.60 -5.55
N THR A 88 2.17 -9.76 -4.93
CA THR A 88 1.12 -10.76 -4.69
C THR A 88 1.00 -11.06 -3.20
N VAL A 89 -0.21 -10.89 -2.67
CA VAL A 89 -0.57 -11.05 -1.25
C VAL A 89 -1.85 -11.87 -1.10
N THR A 90 -2.07 -12.43 0.10
CA THR A 90 -3.36 -13.00 0.48
C THR A 90 -4.04 -12.09 1.49
N ILE A 91 -5.24 -11.61 1.17
CA ILE A 91 -6.05 -10.71 2.01
C ILE A 91 -7.40 -11.38 2.27
N ASP A 92 -7.72 -11.65 3.53
CA ASP A 92 -8.94 -12.31 3.99
C ASP A 92 -9.23 -13.60 3.20
N GLY A 93 -8.18 -14.39 2.97
CA GLY A 93 -8.22 -15.65 2.22
C GLY A 93 -8.21 -15.51 0.70
N LYS A 94 -8.19 -14.30 0.15
CA LYS A 94 -8.20 -14.03 -1.30
C LYS A 94 -6.82 -13.63 -1.79
N VAL A 95 -6.34 -14.27 -2.85
CA VAL A 95 -5.10 -13.88 -3.52
C VAL A 95 -5.34 -12.61 -4.34
N VAL A 96 -4.51 -11.60 -4.14
CA VAL A 96 -4.54 -10.32 -4.84
C VAL A 96 -3.17 -10.06 -5.45
N THR A 97 -3.14 -9.74 -6.75
CA THR A 97 -1.92 -9.39 -7.48
C THR A 97 -2.06 -8.00 -8.08
N ILE A 98 -1.11 -7.12 -7.76
CA ILE A 98 -1.06 -5.73 -8.23
C ILE A 98 0.27 -5.48 -8.92
N THR A 99 0.24 -4.83 -10.08
CA THR A 99 1.43 -4.29 -10.75
C THR A 99 1.36 -2.77 -10.76
N GLU A 100 2.43 -2.11 -10.34
CA GLU A 100 2.55 -0.66 -10.38
C GLU A 100 3.93 -0.22 -10.87
N VAL A 101 3.97 1.00 -11.40
CA VAL A 101 5.22 1.67 -11.80
C VAL A 101 5.96 2.15 -10.56
N GLY A 102 7.29 2.18 -10.64
CA GLY A 102 8.15 2.89 -9.70
C GLY A 102 9.13 3.77 -10.46
N ASP A 103 9.35 4.98 -9.95
CA ASP A 103 10.11 6.03 -10.65
C ASP A 103 11.52 6.24 -10.07
N VAL A 104 12.40 6.81 -10.88
CA VAL A 104 13.68 7.36 -10.48
C VAL A 104 13.71 8.84 -10.81
N ASP A 105 13.53 9.65 -9.77
CA ASP A 105 13.47 11.12 -9.88
C ASP A 105 14.73 11.76 -10.51
N GLU A 106 15.93 11.29 -10.14
CA GLU A 106 17.21 11.83 -10.63
C GLU A 106 18.11 10.71 -11.20
N PRO A 107 17.78 10.15 -12.38
CA PRO A 107 18.43 8.94 -12.90
C PRO A 107 19.87 9.18 -13.37
N ALA A 108 20.27 10.45 -13.54
CA ALA A 108 21.63 10.87 -13.89
C ALA A 108 22.58 10.87 -12.69
N MET A 109 22.05 11.06 -11.47
CA MET A 109 22.86 11.25 -10.26
C MET A 109 23.34 9.95 -9.62
N ASN A 110 22.98 8.80 -10.20
CA ASN A 110 23.09 7.48 -9.62
C ASN A 110 23.46 6.43 -10.68
N ASN A 111 24.02 5.30 -10.26
CA ASN A 111 24.23 4.15 -11.14
C ASN A 111 22.93 3.33 -11.31
N ASP A 112 22.92 2.40 -12.27
CA ASP A 112 21.73 1.57 -12.58
C ASP A 112 21.25 0.73 -11.40
N GLY A 113 22.15 0.24 -10.54
CA GLY A 113 21.79 -0.55 -9.36
C GLY A 113 21.05 0.29 -8.31
N THR A 114 21.56 1.49 -8.02
CA THR A 114 20.90 2.45 -7.13
C THR A 114 19.57 2.93 -7.71
N ASN A 115 19.50 3.19 -9.01
CA ASN A 115 18.27 3.56 -9.71
C ASN A 115 17.23 2.47 -9.59
N LEU A 116 17.59 1.21 -9.87
CA LEU A 116 16.64 0.10 -9.80
C LEU A 116 16.15 -0.14 -8.37
N LYS A 117 17.02 0.01 -7.37
CA LYS A 117 16.62 -0.04 -5.95
C LYS A 117 15.60 1.06 -5.62
N ASN A 118 15.83 2.28 -6.08
CA ASN A 118 14.92 3.40 -5.81
C ASN A 118 13.55 3.16 -6.49
N ALA A 119 13.56 2.81 -7.78
CA ALA A 119 12.35 2.48 -8.53
C ALA A 119 11.57 1.34 -7.87
N SER A 120 12.25 0.26 -7.51
CA SER A 120 11.63 -0.90 -6.86
C SER A 120 10.99 -0.54 -5.52
N SER A 121 11.65 0.32 -4.71
CA SER A 121 11.09 0.80 -3.45
C SER A 121 9.85 1.67 -3.63
N ASP A 122 9.75 2.38 -4.75
CA ASP A 122 8.57 3.18 -5.10
C ASP A 122 7.42 2.29 -5.59
N ALA A 123 7.72 1.37 -6.52
CA ALA A 123 6.74 0.44 -7.10
C ALA A 123 6.03 -0.40 -6.03
N ILE A 124 6.77 -0.97 -5.07
CA ILE A 124 6.14 -1.77 -4.00
C ILE A 124 5.23 -0.94 -3.09
N LYS A 125 5.60 0.30 -2.75
CA LYS A 125 4.74 1.19 -1.96
C LYS A 125 3.47 1.56 -2.71
N ARG A 126 3.57 1.74 -4.04
CA ARG A 126 2.42 2.00 -4.90
C ARG A 126 1.53 0.78 -5.03
N CYS A 127 2.10 -0.43 -5.11
CA CYS A 127 1.33 -1.67 -5.01
C CYS A 127 0.58 -1.75 -3.67
N ALA A 128 1.26 -1.49 -2.55
CA ALA A 128 0.67 -1.49 -1.22
C ALA A 128 -0.49 -0.48 -1.09
N MET A 129 -0.35 0.70 -1.70
CA MET A 129 -1.40 1.71 -1.75
C MET A 129 -2.68 1.19 -2.43
N ARG A 130 -2.58 0.33 -3.46
CA ARG A 130 -3.75 -0.23 -4.16
C ARG A 130 -4.57 -1.19 -3.31
N ILE A 131 -3.98 -1.76 -2.26
CA ILE A 131 -4.68 -2.60 -1.29
C ILE A 131 -5.03 -1.84 0.00
N GLY A 132 -4.99 -0.51 -0.02
CA GLY A 132 -5.37 0.37 1.09
C GLY A 132 -4.21 0.88 1.94
N LEU A 133 -3.08 0.17 1.97
CA LEU A 133 -1.97 0.51 2.86
C LEU A 133 -1.30 1.84 2.46
N GLY A 134 -1.49 2.86 3.29
CA GLY A 134 -0.95 4.20 3.04
C GLY A 134 -1.77 5.04 2.07
N LEU A 135 -2.94 4.57 1.62
CA LEU A 135 -3.82 5.30 0.69
C LEU A 135 -4.27 6.67 1.23
N HIS A 136 -4.39 6.81 2.55
CA HIS A 136 -4.69 8.08 3.21
C HIS A 136 -3.66 9.20 2.91
N LEU A 137 -2.39 8.86 2.64
CA LEU A 137 -1.37 9.86 2.29
C LEU A 137 -1.61 10.47 0.91
N TRP A 138 -2.17 9.68 0.00
CA TRP A 138 -2.54 10.12 -1.34
C TRP A 138 -3.88 10.87 -1.33
N SER A 139 -4.84 10.37 -0.57
CA SER A 139 -6.21 10.93 -0.51
C SER A 139 -6.33 12.14 0.41
N GLN A 140 -5.37 12.33 1.32
CA GLN A 140 -5.30 13.43 2.28
C GLN A 140 -6.64 13.63 3.02
N GLY A 141 -7.16 14.85 3.08
CA GLY A 141 -8.40 15.18 3.78
C GLY A 141 -9.67 14.55 3.20
N SER A 142 -9.58 13.82 2.09
CA SER A 142 -10.70 13.09 1.49
C SER A 142 -10.61 11.57 1.71
N TYR A 143 -9.75 11.10 2.61
CA TYR A 143 -9.69 9.68 2.95
C TYR A 143 -10.92 9.25 3.78
N PHE A 144 -11.60 8.18 3.35
CA PHE A 144 -12.82 7.68 4.00
C PHE A 144 -12.94 6.16 4.06
N LEU A 145 -11.96 5.42 3.51
CA LEU A 145 -12.06 3.96 3.36
C LEU A 145 -12.07 3.25 4.72
N ASP A 146 -11.27 3.73 5.68
CA ASP A 146 -11.27 3.23 7.05
C ASP A 146 -12.66 3.37 7.71
N LEU A 147 -13.24 4.56 7.62
CA LEU A 147 -14.57 4.84 8.17
C LEU A 147 -15.67 3.95 7.56
N GLN A 148 -15.61 3.71 6.24
CA GLN A 148 -16.59 2.86 5.56
C GLN A 148 -16.46 1.38 5.95
N LEU A 149 -15.23 0.87 6.06
CA LEU A 149 -15.00 -0.51 6.44
C LEU A 149 -15.41 -0.77 7.91
N ASP A 150 -15.15 0.19 8.80
CA ASP A 150 -15.60 0.11 10.20
C ASP A 150 -17.12 0.14 10.31
N ALA A 151 -17.79 1.04 9.58
CA ALA A 151 -19.25 1.09 9.56
C ALA A 151 -19.87 -0.21 9.00
N ALA A 152 -19.27 -0.79 7.96
CA ALA A 152 -19.73 -2.04 7.37
C ALA A 152 -19.57 -3.22 8.35
N ALA A 153 -18.46 -3.28 9.08
CA ALA A 153 -18.23 -4.32 10.09
C ALA A 153 -19.27 -4.26 11.21
N ASN A 154 -19.52 -3.07 11.76
CA ASN A 154 -20.52 -2.86 12.81
C ASN A 154 -21.94 -3.26 12.36
N ASN A 155 -22.30 -2.94 11.10
CA ASN A 155 -23.59 -3.33 10.55
C ASN A 155 -23.70 -4.86 10.37
N SER A 156 -22.64 -5.52 9.92
CA SER A 156 -22.62 -6.99 9.79
C SER A 156 -22.80 -7.67 11.14
N GLU A 157 -22.16 -7.16 12.20
CA GLU A 157 -22.31 -7.67 13.56
C GLU A 157 -23.75 -7.53 14.08
N ALA A 158 -24.38 -6.37 13.84
CA ALA A 158 -25.76 -6.14 14.26
C ALA A 158 -26.71 -7.14 13.59
N LEU A 159 -26.54 -7.38 12.29
CA LEU A 159 -27.34 -8.34 11.52
C LEU A 159 -27.09 -9.79 11.96
N GLU A 160 -25.84 -10.16 12.26
CA GLU A 160 -25.51 -11.49 12.77
C GLU A 160 -26.09 -11.73 14.17
N ALA A 161 -26.02 -10.72 15.05
CA ALA A 161 -26.60 -10.81 16.39
C ALA A 161 -28.13 -10.93 16.36
N GLU A 162 -28.80 -10.18 15.48
CA GLU A 162 -30.24 -10.27 15.25
C GLU A 162 -30.64 -11.65 14.72
N ALA A 163 -29.91 -12.18 13.72
CA ALA A 163 -30.17 -13.51 13.18
C ALA A 163 -29.97 -14.64 14.21
N VAL A 164 -29.00 -14.51 15.12
CA VAL A 164 -28.78 -15.47 16.20
C VAL A 164 -29.89 -15.39 17.25
N ALA A 165 -30.34 -14.18 17.61
CA ALA A 165 -31.45 -13.99 18.53
C ALA A 165 -32.75 -14.59 17.97
N ASP A 166 -33.07 -14.32 16.70
CA ASP A 166 -34.24 -14.88 16.02
C ASP A 166 -34.20 -16.42 15.95
N ALA A 167 -33.02 -17.00 15.71
CA ALA A 167 -32.86 -18.46 15.70
C ALA A 167 -33.11 -19.08 17.07
N LEU A 168 -32.61 -18.45 18.15
CA LEU A 168 -32.81 -18.90 19.52
C LEU A 168 -34.29 -18.79 19.95
N ASP A 169 -34.94 -17.69 19.61
CA ASP A 169 -36.37 -17.49 19.92
C ASP A 169 -37.25 -18.52 19.18
N GLY A 170 -36.92 -18.83 17.92
CA GLY A 170 -37.60 -19.87 17.15
C GLY A 170 -37.40 -21.30 17.69
N GLU A 171 -36.24 -21.61 18.28
CA GLU A 171 -35.99 -22.90 18.94
C GLU A 171 -36.76 -23.04 20.27
N ILE A 172 -36.92 -21.94 21.03
CA ILE A 172 -37.69 -21.93 22.29
C ILE A 172 -39.19 -22.14 22.05
N GLU A 173 -39.77 -21.56 20.99
CA GLU A 173 -41.18 -21.80 20.62
C GLU A 173 -41.45 -23.26 20.19
N GLN A 174 -40.50 -23.91 19.50
CA GLN A 174 -40.64 -25.31 19.12
C GLN A 174 -40.48 -26.28 20.29
N ALA A 175 -39.64 -25.94 21.29
CA ALA A 175 -39.46 -26.75 22.48
C ALA A 175 -40.67 -26.72 23.44
N THR A 176 -41.42 -25.61 23.48
CA THR A 176 -42.55 -25.42 24.41
C THR A 176 -43.89 -25.97 23.90
N THR A 177 -44.01 -26.26 22.60
CA THR A 177 -45.22 -26.83 21.98
C THR A 177 -45.24 -28.37 21.94
N GLY A 178 -44.17 -29.03 22.39
CA GLY A 178 -44.01 -30.50 22.37
C GLY A 178 -44.49 -31.26 23.62
N GLU A 179 -44.94 -30.59 24.68
CA GLU A 179 -45.30 -31.23 25.97
C GLU A 179 -46.79 -31.50 26.21
N GLU A 180 -47.69 -31.24 25.25
CA GLU A 180 -49.11 -31.64 25.35
C GLU A 180 -49.39 -32.92 24.55
N LYS A 181 -49.04 -34.10 25.11
CA LYS A 181 -49.72 -35.38 24.85
C LYS A 181 -49.67 -36.34 26.02
#